data_AF-W9RRF5-F1
#
_entry.id   AF-W9RRF5-F1
#
_cell.length_a   1.000
_cell.length_b   1.000
_cell.length_c   1.000
_cell.angle_alpha   90.00
_cell.angle_beta   90.00
_cell.angle_gamma   90.00
#
_symmetry.space_group_name_H-M   'P 1'
#
loop_
_entity.id
_entity.type
_entity.pdbx_description
1 polymer ?
#
loop_
_entity_poly.entity_id
_entity_poly.type
_entity_poly.pdbx_seq_one_letter_code
_entity_poly.pdbx_strand_id
1 'polypeptide(L)'
;MATQMSKKRKFVADGVFFAELNEVLTRELAEDGYSGVEVRVTPMRTEIIIRATRTQNVLGEKGRRIRELTSVVQKRFKFPENSVELYAEKVNNRGLCAIAQAESLRYKLLGGLAVRRACYGVLRFVMESGAKGCEVIVSGKLRAQRAKSMKFKDGYMISSGQPVKEYIDSAVRHVLLRQGVLGIKVKIMLDWDPKGKQGPTTPLPDVVTIHPPKDEDEYLRPSFVAADVPESMEKATGDIMMRVDEPVCVWYVFLFGIVTLHATFVQLLLVLRRCVPLFPPL
;
A
#
# COMPACT_ATOMS: atom_id res chain seq x y z
N MET A 1 -28.53 -22.73 -35.74
CA MET A 1 -28.43 -23.64 -34.57
C MET A 1 -27.33 -23.14 -33.66
N ALA A 2 -27.59 -22.97 -32.36
CA ALA A 2 -26.52 -22.65 -31.41
C ALA A 2 -25.58 -23.86 -31.35
N THR A 3 -24.34 -23.70 -31.80
CA THR A 3 -23.31 -24.74 -31.67
C THR A 3 -23.11 -25.02 -30.18
N GLN A 4 -23.43 -26.24 -29.75
CA GLN A 4 -23.26 -26.65 -28.36
C GLN A 4 -21.76 -26.71 -28.04
N MET A 5 -21.26 -25.67 -27.36
CA MET A 5 -19.86 -25.58 -26.95
C MET A 5 -19.67 -26.20 -25.56
N SER A 6 -18.54 -26.89 -25.36
CA SER A 6 -18.16 -27.37 -24.03
C SER A 6 -17.82 -26.19 -23.11
N LYS A 7 -18.08 -26.34 -21.80
CA LYS A 7 -17.80 -25.30 -20.80
C LYS A 7 -16.34 -24.84 -20.85
N LYS A 8 -15.40 -25.77 -21.02
CA LYS A 8 -13.95 -25.47 -21.14
C LYS A 8 -13.67 -24.57 -22.35
N ARG A 9 -14.22 -24.90 -23.52
CA ARG A 9 -14.04 -24.11 -24.74
C ARG A 9 -14.71 -22.74 -24.63
N LYS A 10 -15.86 -22.66 -23.96
CA LYS A 10 -16.54 -21.38 -23.69
C LYS A 10 -15.65 -20.43 -22.89
N PHE A 11 -15.08 -20.86 -21.76
CA PHE A 11 -14.20 -20.00 -20.96
C PHE A 11 -12.96 -19.53 -21.72
N VAL A 12 -12.38 -20.39 -22.56
CA VAL A 12 -11.25 -19.99 -23.40
C VAL A 12 -11.67 -18.97 -24.45
N ALA A 13 -12.82 -19.15 -25.10
CA ALA A 13 -13.35 -18.20 -26.07
C ALA A 13 -13.64 -16.84 -25.43
N ASP A 14 -14.25 -16.82 -24.25
CA ASP A 14 -14.54 -15.59 -23.50
C ASP A 14 -13.24 -14.87 -23.08
N GLY A 15 -12.19 -15.61 -22.72
CA GLY A 15 -10.88 -15.06 -22.39
C GLY A 15 -10.15 -14.47 -23.62
N VAL A 16 -10.22 -15.15 -24.77
CA VAL A 16 -9.67 -14.64 -26.04
C VAL A 16 -10.40 -13.37 -26.47
N PHE A 17 -11.72 -13.35 -26.32
CA PHE A 17 -12.54 -12.16 -26.57
C PHE A 17 -12.10 -10.97 -25.72
N PHE A 18 -11.93 -11.17 -24.41
CA PHE A 18 -11.45 -10.12 -23.51
C PHE A 18 -10.05 -9.62 -23.88
N ALA A 19 -9.12 -10.53 -24.20
CA ALA A 19 -7.76 -10.18 -24.57
C ALA A 19 -7.70 -9.35 -25.86
N GLU A 20 -8.45 -9.75 -26.88
CA GLU A 20 -8.51 -9.03 -28.16
C GLU A 20 -9.12 -7.63 -27.99
N LEU A 21 -10.23 -7.55 -27.24
CA LEU A 21 -10.90 -6.29 -26.95
C LEU A 21 -9.98 -5.32 -26.20
N ASN A 22 -9.28 -5.82 -25.17
CA ASN A 22 -8.36 -5.00 -24.37
C ASN A 22 -7.19 -4.47 -25.22
N GLU A 23 -6.66 -5.28 -26.14
CA GLU A 23 -5.56 -4.86 -27.02
C GLU A 23 -6.01 -3.80 -28.03
N VAL A 24 -7.19 -3.95 -28.64
CA VAL A 24 -7.75 -2.97 -29.58
C VAL A 24 -7.98 -1.62 -28.89
N LEU A 25 -8.59 -1.62 -27.71
CA LEU A 25 -8.87 -0.39 -26.96
C LEU A 25 -7.61 0.25 -26.39
N THR A 26 -6.61 -0.55 -25.99
CA THR A 26 -5.31 -0.03 -25.54
C THR A 26 -4.62 0.77 -26.64
N ARG A 27 -4.72 0.33 -27.90
CA ARG A 27 -4.11 1.03 -29.05
C ARG A 27 -4.87 2.29 -29.43
N GLU A 28 -6.19 2.19 -29.52
CA GLU A 28 -7.06 3.27 -29.97
C GLU A 28 -7.20 4.40 -28.93
N LEU A 29 -7.32 4.04 -27.64
CA LEU A 29 -7.50 4.96 -26.53
C LEU A 29 -6.20 5.23 -25.76
N ALA A 30 -5.04 4.96 -26.39
CA ALA A 30 -3.74 5.22 -25.78
C ALA A 30 -3.62 6.69 -25.37
N GLU A 31 -4.08 7.61 -26.23
CA GLU A 31 -4.06 9.04 -25.96
C GLU A 31 -4.96 9.39 -24.78
N ASP A 32 -6.17 8.83 -24.68
CA ASP A 32 -7.17 9.24 -23.68
C ASP A 32 -6.90 8.74 -22.25
N GLY A 33 -5.80 8.02 -22.06
CA GLY A 33 -5.41 7.47 -20.77
C GLY A 33 -6.33 6.33 -20.36
N TYR A 34 -6.40 5.31 -21.22
CA TYR A 34 -7.02 4.03 -20.97
C TYR A 34 -6.40 3.33 -19.74
N SER A 35 -7.24 2.72 -18.90
CA SER A 35 -6.81 1.99 -17.70
C SER A 35 -7.18 0.52 -17.76
N GLY A 36 -8.30 0.17 -18.39
CA GLY A 36 -8.79 -1.19 -18.48
C GLY A 36 -10.24 -1.25 -18.94
N VAL A 37 -10.75 -2.46 -19.11
CA VAL A 37 -12.13 -2.73 -19.49
C VAL A 37 -12.73 -3.79 -18.57
N GLU A 38 -14.01 -3.65 -18.30
CA GLU A 38 -14.84 -4.69 -17.70
C GLU A 38 -15.94 -5.08 -18.68
N VAL A 39 -16.11 -6.38 -18.89
CA VAL A 39 -17.19 -6.93 -19.73
C VAL A 39 -18.21 -7.58 -18.83
N ARG A 40 -19.45 -7.11 -18.89
CA ARG A 40 -20.60 -7.71 -18.21
C ARG A 40 -21.50 -8.35 -19.27
N VAL A 41 -21.59 -9.68 -19.24
CA VAL A 41 -22.37 -10.45 -20.21
C VAL A 41 -23.73 -10.77 -19.59
N THR A 42 -24.78 -10.14 -20.10
CA THR A 42 -26.17 -10.51 -19.84
C THR A 42 -26.67 -11.31 -21.06
N PRO A 43 -27.53 -12.33 -20.91
CA PRO A 43 -28.03 -13.12 -22.04
C PRO A 43 -28.71 -12.29 -23.15
N MET A 44 -29.23 -11.10 -22.81
CA MET A 44 -29.84 -10.19 -23.78
C MET A 44 -28.87 -9.15 -24.36
N ARG A 45 -27.91 -8.67 -23.57
CA ARG A 45 -27.00 -7.56 -23.93
C ARG A 45 -25.64 -7.76 -23.31
N THR A 46 -24.59 -7.38 -24.03
CA THR A 46 -23.23 -7.32 -23.51
C THR A 46 -22.86 -5.87 -23.25
N GLU A 47 -22.61 -5.54 -21.99
CA GLU A 47 -22.20 -4.22 -21.54
C GLU A 47 -20.68 -4.21 -21.40
N ILE A 48 -20.03 -3.29 -22.11
CA ILE A 48 -18.57 -3.11 -22.06
C ILE A 48 -18.30 -1.76 -21.38
N ILE A 49 -17.70 -1.80 -20.20
CA ILE A 49 -17.37 -0.62 -19.42
C ILE A 49 -15.89 -0.30 -19.63
N ILE A 50 -15.62 0.79 -20.34
CA ILE A 50 -14.27 1.31 -20.56
C ILE A 50 -13.90 2.20 -19.38
N ARG A 51 -12.81 1.86 -18.69
CA ARG A 51 -12.23 2.69 -17.63
C ARG A 51 -11.14 3.58 -18.23
N ALA A 52 -11.39 4.88 -18.22
CA ALA A 52 -10.47 5.87 -18.76
C ALA A 52 -10.32 7.08 -17.82
N THR A 53 -9.20 7.79 -17.96
CA THR A 53 -8.98 9.04 -17.21
C THR A 53 -9.75 10.21 -17.81
N ARG A 54 -9.83 10.29 -19.15
CA ARG A 54 -10.51 11.35 -19.91
C ARG A 54 -11.73 10.80 -20.65
N THR A 55 -12.85 10.65 -19.94
CA THR A 55 -14.09 10.08 -20.49
C THR A 55 -14.70 10.93 -21.61
N GLN A 56 -14.54 12.25 -21.57
CA GLN A 56 -15.07 13.16 -22.61
C GLN A 56 -14.47 12.88 -23.99
N ASN A 57 -13.17 12.62 -24.07
CA ASN A 57 -12.51 12.31 -25.33
C ASN A 57 -12.88 10.93 -25.88
N VAL A 58 -13.11 9.96 -24.99
CA VAL A 58 -13.58 8.61 -25.35
C VAL A 58 -14.99 8.68 -25.94
N LEU A 59 -15.85 9.54 -25.39
CA LEU A 59 -17.18 9.80 -25.93
C LEU A 59 -17.12 10.51 -27.30
N GLY A 60 -16.21 11.48 -27.41
CA GLY A 60 -16.02 12.32 -28.60
C GLY A 60 -17.16 13.33 -28.80
N GLU A 61 -17.15 14.02 -29.94
CA GLU A 61 -18.16 15.03 -30.27
C GLU A 61 -19.56 14.41 -30.35
N LYS A 62 -20.48 14.83 -29.46
CA LYS A 62 -21.87 14.34 -29.39
C LYS A 62 -21.98 12.80 -29.36
N GLY A 63 -20.98 12.10 -28.80
CA GLY A 63 -20.98 10.64 -28.75
C GLY A 63 -20.64 9.95 -30.07
N ARG A 64 -20.03 10.66 -31.03
CA ARG A 64 -19.64 10.08 -32.33
C ARG A 64 -18.63 8.94 -32.16
N ARG A 65 -17.58 9.16 -31.37
CA ARG A 65 -16.46 8.20 -31.23
C ARG A 65 -16.93 6.90 -30.56
N ILE A 66 -17.78 6.97 -29.54
CA ILE A 66 -18.30 5.76 -28.90
C ILE A 66 -19.19 4.94 -29.84
N ARG A 67 -19.98 5.59 -30.71
CA ARG A 67 -20.80 4.90 -31.74
C ARG A 67 -19.94 4.21 -32.80
N GLU A 68 -18.84 4.85 -33.19
CA GLU A 68 -17.84 4.25 -34.08
C GLU A 68 -17.20 3.02 -33.43
N LEU A 69 -16.79 3.12 -32.16
CA LEU A 69 -16.26 1.99 -31.39
C LEU A 69 -17.27 0.84 -31.26
N THR A 70 -18.55 1.13 -30.96
CA THR A 70 -19.61 0.11 -30.92
C THR A 70 -19.73 -0.60 -32.27
N SER A 71 -19.70 0.16 -33.37
CA SER A 71 -19.80 -0.40 -34.72
C SER A 71 -18.61 -1.31 -35.06
N VAL A 72 -17.40 -0.92 -34.64
CA VAL A 72 -16.18 -1.73 -34.84
C VAL A 72 -16.26 -3.04 -34.05
N VAL A 73 -16.61 -2.97 -32.77
CA VAL A 73 -16.75 -4.14 -31.90
C VAL A 73 -17.82 -5.09 -32.44
N GLN A 74 -18.98 -4.55 -32.81
CA GLN A 74 -20.10 -5.34 -33.33
C GLN A 74 -19.74 -6.08 -34.61
N LYS A 75 -19.13 -5.38 -35.59
CA LYS A 75 -18.73 -5.97 -36.89
C LYS A 75 -17.61 -7.00 -36.73
N ARG A 76 -16.64 -6.75 -35.85
CA ARG A 76 -15.49 -7.63 -35.65
C ARG A 76 -15.89 -8.96 -35.00
N PHE A 77 -16.72 -8.91 -33.96
CA PHE A 77 -17.17 -10.10 -33.24
C PHE A 77 -18.47 -10.69 -33.76
N LYS A 78 -19.05 -10.10 -34.82
CA LYS A 78 -20.29 -10.56 -35.48
C LYS A 78 -21.48 -10.66 -34.51
N PHE A 79 -21.60 -9.68 -33.63
CA PHE A 79 -22.75 -9.56 -32.74
C PHE A 79 -23.99 -9.09 -33.52
N PRO A 80 -25.20 -9.56 -33.14
CA PRO A 80 -26.43 -9.01 -33.70
C PRO A 80 -26.57 -7.52 -33.38
N GLU A 81 -27.33 -6.81 -34.20
CA GLU A 81 -27.56 -5.38 -34.00
C GLU A 81 -28.19 -5.10 -32.64
N ASN A 82 -27.73 -4.02 -31.99
CA ASN A 82 -28.17 -3.57 -30.67
C ASN A 82 -27.90 -4.53 -29.49
N SER A 83 -27.05 -5.56 -29.64
CA SER A 83 -26.71 -6.44 -28.52
C SER A 83 -25.52 -5.96 -27.70
N VAL A 84 -24.75 -4.97 -28.17
CA VAL A 84 -23.53 -4.47 -27.51
C VAL A 84 -23.70 -3.00 -27.15
N GLU A 85 -23.44 -2.66 -25.90
CA GLU A 85 -23.45 -1.30 -25.39
C GLU A 85 -22.11 -0.98 -24.73
N LEU A 86 -21.57 0.20 -25.04
CA LEU A 86 -20.31 0.69 -24.50
C LEU A 86 -20.58 1.84 -23.54
N TYR A 87 -20.03 1.73 -22.34
CA TYR A 87 -20.09 2.75 -21.29
C TYR A 87 -18.68 3.25 -20.99
N ALA A 88 -18.54 4.55 -20.72
CA ALA A 88 -17.27 5.14 -20.30
C ALA A 88 -17.35 5.53 -18.83
N GLU A 89 -16.53 4.90 -18.00
CA GLU A 89 -16.40 5.19 -16.58
C GLU A 89 -15.07 5.90 -16.29
N LYS A 90 -15.12 6.90 -15.41
CA LYS A 90 -13.92 7.63 -14.99
C LYS A 90 -13.20 6.84 -13.90
N VAL A 91 -11.89 6.65 -14.05
CA VAL A 91 -11.06 6.08 -12.98
C VAL A 91 -10.98 7.05 -11.79
N ASN A 92 -11.27 6.55 -10.58
CA ASN A 92 -11.25 7.34 -9.35
C ASN A 92 -9.89 8.01 -9.11
N ASN A 93 -8.82 7.20 -9.03
CA ASN A 93 -7.45 7.67 -8.81
C ASN A 93 -6.55 7.32 -9.99
N ARG A 94 -6.34 8.27 -10.90
CA ARG A 94 -5.45 8.08 -12.07
C ARG A 94 -3.99 7.81 -11.70
N GLY A 95 -3.54 8.26 -10.53
CA GLY A 95 -2.17 8.13 -10.07
C GLY A 95 -1.79 6.70 -9.68
N LEU A 96 -2.76 5.90 -9.24
CA LEU A 96 -2.53 4.52 -8.78
C LEU A 96 -2.52 3.50 -9.93
N CYS A 97 -3.04 3.85 -11.10
CA CYS A 97 -3.05 2.97 -12.27
C CYS A 97 -1.72 3.04 -13.04
N ALA A 98 -1.02 1.91 -13.14
CA ALA A 98 0.27 1.82 -13.82
C ALA A 98 0.14 2.04 -15.34
N ILE A 99 -0.93 1.57 -15.96
CA ILE A 99 -1.17 1.71 -17.41
C ILE A 99 -1.31 3.19 -17.79
N ALA A 100 -2.16 3.92 -17.08
CA ALA A 100 -2.38 5.35 -17.33
C ALA A 100 -1.09 6.17 -17.12
N GLN A 101 -0.29 5.83 -16.11
CA GLN A 101 1.01 6.48 -15.87
C GLN A 101 2.05 6.12 -16.92
N ALA A 102 2.06 4.89 -17.43
CA ALA A 102 2.96 4.46 -18.50
C ALA A 102 2.64 5.17 -19.83
N GLU A 103 1.37 5.32 -20.20
CA GLU A 103 0.97 6.11 -21.37
C GLU A 103 1.30 7.60 -21.18
N SER A 104 1.04 8.15 -19.99
CA SER A 104 1.41 9.53 -19.68
C SER A 104 2.93 9.76 -19.81
N LEU A 105 3.75 8.81 -19.38
CA LEU A 105 5.20 8.88 -19.54
C LEU A 105 5.61 8.75 -21.01
N ARG A 106 4.95 7.89 -21.79
CA ARG A 106 5.16 7.75 -23.24
C ARG A 106 4.93 9.07 -23.97
N TYR A 107 3.81 9.76 -23.74
CA TYR A 107 3.53 11.04 -24.39
C TYR A 107 4.47 12.16 -23.93
N LYS A 108 4.89 12.18 -22.65
CA LYS A 108 5.90 13.14 -22.17
C LYS A 108 7.24 12.97 -22.90
N LEU A 109 7.66 11.73 -23.15
CA LEU A 109 8.90 11.45 -23.89
C LEU A 109 8.77 11.77 -25.38
N LEU A 110 7.63 11.49 -26.00
CA LEU A 110 7.34 11.89 -27.38
C LEU A 110 7.30 13.42 -27.52
N GLY A 111 6.79 14.13 -26.51
CA GLY A 111 6.80 15.59 -26.44
C GLY A 111 8.20 16.21 -26.22
N GLY A 112 9.26 15.41 -26.24
CA GLY A 112 10.64 15.89 -26.17
C GLY A 112 11.12 16.27 -24.77
N LEU A 113 10.37 15.94 -23.71
CA LEU A 113 10.86 16.18 -22.35
C LEU A 113 12.06 15.27 -22.05
N ALA A 114 13.02 15.81 -21.32
CA ALA A 114 14.17 15.04 -20.86
C ALA A 114 13.73 13.85 -19.98
N VAL A 115 14.33 12.68 -20.22
CA VAL A 115 13.94 11.41 -19.57
C VAL A 115 13.90 11.50 -18.04
N ARG A 116 14.94 12.08 -17.42
CA ARG A 116 14.98 12.28 -15.96
C ARG A 116 13.81 13.14 -15.48
N ARG A 117 13.54 14.27 -16.15
CA ARG A 117 12.46 15.19 -15.78
C ARG A 117 11.09 14.52 -15.93
N ALA A 118 10.88 13.77 -17.00
CA ALA A 118 9.62 13.06 -17.24
C ALA A 118 9.39 11.97 -16.18
N CYS A 119 10.41 11.17 -15.86
CA CYS A 119 10.31 10.10 -14.86
C CYS A 119 10.07 10.63 -13.44
N TYR A 120 10.85 11.63 -12.99
CA TYR A 120 10.63 12.23 -11.67
C TYR A 120 9.26 12.91 -11.56
N GLY A 121 8.77 13.52 -12.63
CA GLY A 121 7.43 14.10 -12.66
C GLY A 121 6.32 13.05 -12.52
N VAL A 122 6.51 11.83 -13.04
CA VAL A 122 5.55 10.73 -12.85
C VAL A 122 5.69 10.10 -11.47
N LEU A 123 6.92 9.84 -11.00
CA LEU A 123 7.17 9.30 -9.66
C LEU A 123 6.54 10.17 -8.58
N ARG A 124 6.80 11.47 -8.62
CA ARG A 124 6.25 12.43 -7.65
C ARG A 124 4.72 12.41 -7.67
N PHE A 125 4.11 12.41 -8.86
CA PHE A 125 2.66 12.38 -9.01
C PHE A 125 2.04 11.09 -8.43
N VAL A 126 2.72 9.94 -8.59
CA VAL A 126 2.27 8.65 -8.04
C VAL A 126 2.36 8.64 -6.51
N MET A 127 3.47 9.12 -5.94
CA MET A 127 3.65 9.22 -4.49
C MET A 127 2.64 10.20 -3.86
N GLU A 128 2.41 11.36 -4.49
CA GLU A 128 1.38 12.35 -4.07
C GLU A 128 -0.04 11.78 -4.12
N SER A 129 -0.28 10.79 -4.99
CA SER A 129 -1.57 10.09 -5.10
C SER A 129 -1.79 9.02 -4.02
N GLY A 130 -0.84 8.83 -3.10
CA GLY A 130 -0.95 7.89 -1.98
C GLY A 130 -0.46 6.48 -2.27
N ALA A 131 0.43 6.29 -3.26
CA ALA A 131 1.09 5.00 -3.45
C ALA A 131 2.15 4.76 -2.36
N LYS A 132 2.30 3.50 -1.91
CA LYS A 132 3.32 3.11 -0.93
C LYS A 132 4.73 3.14 -1.52
N GLY A 133 4.84 2.92 -2.83
CA GLY A 133 6.07 3.09 -3.58
C GLY A 133 5.88 2.96 -5.08
N CYS A 134 6.88 3.41 -5.83
CA CYS A 134 6.86 3.40 -7.29
C CYS A 134 8.25 3.11 -7.85
N GLU A 135 8.31 2.29 -8.90
CA GLU A 135 9.51 2.01 -9.67
C GLU A 135 9.22 2.29 -11.16
N VAL A 136 9.95 3.24 -11.73
CA VAL A 136 9.92 3.57 -13.17
C VAL A 136 11.26 3.18 -13.79
N ILE A 137 11.23 2.31 -14.77
CA ILE A 137 12.40 1.87 -15.53
C ILE A 137 12.23 2.34 -16.98
N VAL A 138 13.24 3.04 -17.49
CA VAL A 138 13.34 3.40 -18.91
C VAL A 138 14.58 2.73 -19.50
N SER A 139 14.37 1.84 -20.46
CA SER A 139 15.41 1.08 -21.14
C SER A 139 15.48 1.43 -22.63
N GLY A 140 16.69 1.48 -23.18
CA GLY A 140 16.93 1.65 -24.62
C GLY A 140 18.06 2.62 -24.94
N LYS A 141 18.07 3.15 -26.16
CA LYS A 141 19.06 4.13 -26.62
C LYS A 141 18.67 5.53 -26.15
N LEU A 142 19.30 6.00 -25.07
CA LEU A 142 18.95 7.29 -24.45
C LEU A 142 19.70 8.47 -25.08
N ARG A 143 21.02 8.52 -24.91
CA ARG A 143 21.89 9.58 -25.46
C ARG A 143 23.04 9.01 -26.29
N ALA A 144 23.47 7.79 -25.98
CA ALA A 144 24.58 7.12 -26.66
C ALA A 144 24.06 5.97 -27.53
N GLN A 145 24.90 5.48 -28.46
CA GLN A 145 24.56 4.35 -29.33
C GLN A 145 24.32 3.03 -28.56
N ARG A 146 25.00 2.86 -27.41
CA ARG A 146 24.82 1.72 -26.52
C ARG A 146 23.55 1.89 -25.68
N ALA A 147 22.75 0.83 -25.60
CA ALA A 147 21.56 0.80 -24.75
C ALA A 147 21.92 0.97 -23.26
N LYS A 148 21.10 1.72 -22.54
CA LYS A 148 21.19 1.93 -21.09
C LYS A 148 19.82 1.71 -20.45
N SER A 149 19.81 1.32 -19.18
CA SER A 149 18.59 1.19 -18.39
C SER A 149 18.69 2.12 -17.19
N MET A 150 17.81 3.10 -17.12
CA MET A 150 17.68 4.01 -15.99
C MET A 150 16.55 3.53 -15.10
N LYS A 151 16.83 3.32 -13.82
CA LYS A 151 15.85 2.93 -12.82
C LYS A 151 15.64 4.10 -11.87
N PHE A 152 14.40 4.50 -11.70
CA PHE A 152 13.99 5.52 -10.75
C PHE A 152 13.06 4.85 -9.76
N LYS A 153 13.44 4.84 -8.49
CA LYS A 153 12.69 4.19 -7.41
C LYS A 153 12.40 5.22 -6.33
N ASP A 154 11.21 5.15 -5.77
CA ASP A 154 10.80 5.94 -4.61
C ASP A 154 9.83 5.12 -3.74
N GLY A 155 9.88 5.30 -2.42
CA GLY A 155 9.08 4.54 -1.46
C GLY A 155 9.46 3.06 -1.30
N TYR A 156 8.49 2.27 -0.83
CA TYR A 156 8.66 0.85 -0.52
C TYR A 156 8.16 -0.04 -1.66
N MET A 157 8.92 -1.08 -2.03
CA MET A 157 8.61 -1.97 -3.16
C MET A 157 8.95 -3.42 -2.84
N ILE A 158 7.96 -4.29 -2.92
CA ILE A 158 8.11 -5.74 -2.76
C ILE A 158 8.52 -6.37 -4.10
N SER A 159 9.33 -7.44 -4.07
CA SER A 159 9.79 -8.14 -5.29
C SER A 159 9.43 -9.63 -5.35
N SER A 160 8.99 -10.24 -4.24
CA SER A 160 8.79 -11.69 -4.12
C SER A 160 7.44 -12.05 -3.48
N GLY A 161 6.96 -13.25 -3.80
CA GLY A 161 5.76 -13.85 -3.19
C GLY A 161 4.44 -13.49 -3.88
N GLN A 162 3.35 -14.01 -3.33
CA GLN A 162 1.98 -13.72 -3.77
C GLN A 162 1.60 -12.23 -3.62
N PRO A 163 2.05 -11.47 -2.60
CA PRO A 163 1.73 -10.05 -2.47
C PRO A 163 2.12 -9.22 -3.69
N VAL A 164 3.13 -9.63 -4.46
CA VAL A 164 3.51 -8.94 -5.71
C VAL A 164 2.34 -8.89 -6.72
N LYS A 165 1.54 -9.96 -6.81
CA LYS A 165 0.43 -10.00 -7.78
C LYS A 165 -0.77 -9.17 -7.34
N GLU A 166 -0.94 -8.99 -6.04
CA GLU A 166 -2.10 -8.31 -5.45
C GLU A 166 -1.83 -6.82 -5.20
N TYR A 167 -0.62 -6.47 -4.75
CA TYR A 167 -0.24 -5.11 -4.39
C TYR A 167 0.40 -4.32 -5.52
N ILE A 168 1.05 -5.00 -6.49
CA ILE A 168 1.83 -4.31 -7.52
C ILE A 168 1.08 -4.30 -8.83
N ASP A 169 0.64 -3.12 -9.23
CA ASP A 169 0.22 -2.88 -10.60
C ASP A 169 1.45 -2.58 -11.46
N SER A 170 1.55 -3.22 -12.62
CA SER A 170 2.70 -3.04 -13.51
C SER A 170 2.29 -2.92 -14.97
N ALA A 171 2.91 -1.98 -15.66
CA ALA A 171 2.65 -1.73 -17.07
C ALA A 171 3.96 -1.57 -17.85
N VAL A 172 4.01 -2.18 -19.03
CA VAL A 172 5.11 -2.02 -19.99
C VAL A 172 4.57 -1.34 -21.23
N ARG A 173 5.27 -0.30 -21.71
CA ARG A 173 4.93 0.42 -22.95
C ARG A 173 6.16 0.70 -23.78
N HIS A 174 5.94 0.84 -25.08
CA HIS A 174 6.98 1.13 -26.06
C HIS A 174 6.83 2.56 -26.57
N VAL A 175 7.95 3.28 -26.63
CA VAL A 175 8.01 4.64 -27.17
C VAL A 175 8.83 4.59 -28.44
N LEU A 176 8.23 5.04 -29.55
CA LEU A 176 8.88 5.13 -30.85
C LEU A 176 9.55 6.50 -30.95
N LEU A 177 10.87 6.56 -30.86
CA LEU A 177 11.65 7.77 -31.12
C LEU A 177 12.42 7.60 -32.44
N ARG A 178 12.88 8.72 -33.01
CA ARG A 178 13.69 8.70 -34.25
C ARG A 178 14.95 7.84 -34.15
N GLN A 179 15.56 7.74 -32.96
CA GLN A 179 16.77 6.94 -32.73
C GLN A 179 16.50 5.44 -32.58
N GLY A 180 15.23 5.05 -32.41
CA GLY A 180 14.80 3.68 -32.13
C GLY A 180 13.71 3.62 -31.04
N VAL A 181 13.49 2.42 -30.50
CA VAL A 181 12.43 2.19 -29.51
C VAL A 181 13.01 2.27 -28.08
N LEU A 182 12.32 2.99 -27.21
CA LEU A 182 12.53 2.92 -25.76
C LEU A 182 11.44 2.04 -25.12
N GLY A 183 11.84 1.25 -24.13
CA GLY A 183 10.94 0.52 -23.24
C GLY A 183 10.70 1.32 -21.96
N ILE A 184 9.43 1.50 -21.61
CA ILE A 184 9.01 2.00 -20.31
C ILE A 184 8.44 0.83 -19.52
N LYS A 185 8.84 0.69 -18.27
CA LYS A 185 8.18 -0.17 -17.29
C LYS A 185 7.87 0.64 -16.04
N VAL A 186 6.59 0.75 -15.71
CA VAL A 186 6.11 1.38 -14.46
C VAL A 186 5.59 0.28 -13.55
N LYS A 187 6.00 0.30 -12.29
CA LYS A 187 5.44 -0.51 -11.21
C LYS A 187 4.98 0.42 -10.10
N ILE A 188 3.76 0.23 -9.64
CA ILE A 188 3.18 1.00 -8.55
C ILE A 188 2.80 0.01 -7.46
N MET A 189 3.32 0.20 -6.26
CA MET A 189 2.87 -0.53 -5.08
C MET A 189 1.70 0.23 -4.46
N LEU A 190 0.52 -0.39 -4.52
CA LEU A 190 -0.70 0.13 -3.92
C LEU A 190 -0.57 0.12 -2.39
N ASP A 191 -1.29 1.03 -1.73
CA ASP A 191 -1.42 1.00 -0.28
C ASP A 191 -2.53 0.02 0.15
N TRP A 192 -2.45 -0.47 1.39
CA TRP A 192 -3.47 -1.34 1.96
C TRP A 192 -4.69 -0.51 2.38
N ASP A 193 -5.87 -0.87 1.91
CA ASP A 193 -7.13 -0.20 2.26
C ASP A 193 -8.17 -1.24 2.73
N PRO A 194 -8.67 -1.16 3.98
CA PRO A 194 -9.70 -2.09 4.47
C PRO A 194 -11.00 -2.00 3.67
N LYS A 195 -11.27 -0.89 2.98
CA LYS A 195 -12.46 -0.72 2.13
C LYS A 195 -12.28 -1.27 0.71
N GLY A 196 -11.06 -1.63 0.31
CA GLY A 196 -10.76 -2.19 -1.01
C GLY A 196 -11.01 -1.24 -2.19
N LYS A 197 -11.06 0.08 -1.97
CA LYS A 197 -11.36 1.03 -3.07
C LYS A 197 -10.13 1.42 -3.87
N GLN A 198 -9.00 1.60 -3.17
CA GLN A 198 -7.75 2.11 -3.77
C GLN A 198 -6.67 1.04 -3.89
N GLY A 199 -6.78 -0.03 -3.10
CA GLY A 199 -5.81 -1.10 -3.05
C GLY A 199 -6.43 -2.40 -2.53
N PRO A 200 -5.61 -3.43 -2.31
CA PRO A 200 -6.08 -4.72 -1.84
C PRO A 200 -6.61 -4.65 -0.41
N THR A 201 -7.68 -5.41 -0.15
CA THR A 201 -8.27 -5.56 1.19
C THR A 201 -7.40 -6.41 2.11
N THR A 202 -6.68 -7.39 1.55
CA THR A 202 -5.81 -8.30 2.29
C THR A 202 -4.57 -7.56 2.76
N PRO A 203 -4.29 -7.46 4.07
CA PRO A 203 -3.05 -6.86 4.57
C PRO A 203 -1.84 -7.69 4.13
N LEU A 204 -0.66 -7.07 4.17
CA LEU A 204 0.58 -7.80 3.94
C LEU A 204 0.72 -8.92 4.99
N PRO A 205 1.16 -10.12 4.59
CA PRO A 205 1.19 -11.29 5.48
C PRO A 205 2.11 -11.10 6.69
N ASP A 206 3.10 -10.21 6.58
CA ASP A 206 4.08 -9.95 7.62
C ASP A 206 3.65 -8.84 8.59
N VAL A 207 2.56 -8.11 8.28
CA VAL A 207 2.11 -6.95 9.07
C VAL A 207 1.10 -7.42 10.11
N VAL A 208 1.51 -7.43 11.38
CA VAL A 208 0.66 -7.74 12.53
C VAL A 208 0.20 -6.44 13.19
N THR A 209 -1.11 -6.20 13.22
CA THR A 209 -1.70 -5.06 13.93
C THR A 209 -2.00 -5.42 15.38
N ILE A 210 -1.23 -4.86 16.31
CA ILE A 210 -1.45 -5.02 17.74
C ILE A 210 -2.43 -3.94 18.19
N HIS A 211 -3.63 -4.33 18.64
CA HIS A 211 -4.61 -3.39 19.18
C HIS A 211 -4.24 -3.05 20.63
N PRO A 212 -4.32 -1.76 21.04
CA PRO A 212 -4.11 -1.41 22.43
C PRO A 212 -5.18 -2.08 23.30
N PRO A 213 -4.86 -2.45 24.55
CA PRO A 213 -5.86 -2.95 25.48
C PRO A 213 -6.96 -1.90 25.67
N LYS A 214 -8.19 -2.36 25.90
CA LYS A 214 -9.28 -1.46 26.26
C LYS A 214 -9.01 -0.94 27.67
N ASP A 215 -9.25 0.35 27.90
CA ASP A 215 -9.22 0.92 29.24
C ASP A 215 -10.29 0.20 30.08
N GLU A 216 -9.87 -0.48 31.14
CA GLU A 216 -10.80 -1.09 32.09
C GLU A 216 -11.33 0.02 32.99
N ASP A 217 -12.65 0.25 32.95
CA ASP A 217 -13.30 1.09 33.95
C ASP A 217 -13.03 0.47 35.33
N GLU A 218 -12.40 1.23 36.23
CA GLU A 218 -12.17 0.80 37.59
C GLU A 218 -13.52 0.40 38.20
N TYR A 219 -13.70 -0.90 38.45
CA TYR A 219 -14.86 -1.40 39.17
C TYR A 219 -14.82 -0.84 40.59
N LEU A 220 -15.48 0.30 40.81
CA LEU A 220 -15.78 0.80 42.14
C LEU A 220 -16.58 -0.31 42.84
N ARG A 221 -15.95 -0.95 43.83
CA ARG A 221 -16.65 -1.90 44.69
C ARG A 221 -17.84 -1.15 45.30
N PRO A 222 -19.08 -1.65 45.19
CA PRO A 222 -20.20 -1.03 45.87
C PRO A 222 -19.87 -1.01 47.37
N SER A 223 -19.96 0.17 48.00
CA SER A 223 -19.71 0.33 49.43
C SER A 223 -20.70 -0.54 50.20
N PHE A 224 -20.21 -1.57 50.88
CA PHE A 224 -20.99 -2.28 51.87
C PHE A 224 -21.32 -1.28 52.99
N VAL A 225 -22.60 -0.88 53.10
CA VAL A 225 -23.09 -0.19 54.29
C VAL A 225 -22.98 -1.21 55.42
N ALA A 226 -22.06 -0.99 56.36
CA ALA A 226 -21.94 -1.82 57.54
C ALA A 226 -23.25 -1.70 58.34
N ALA A 227 -23.98 -2.81 58.48
CA ALA A 227 -25.04 -2.92 59.47
C ALA A 227 -24.36 -3.06 60.85
N ASP A 228 -24.71 -2.19 61.79
CA ASP A 228 -24.19 -2.15 63.15
C ASP A 228 -24.38 -3.50 63.88
N VAL A 229 -23.31 -4.08 64.43
CA VAL A 229 -23.36 -5.25 65.32
C VAL A 229 -23.00 -4.79 66.74
N PRO A 230 -23.84 -5.08 67.76
CA PRO A 230 -23.75 -4.49 69.10
C PRO A 230 -22.61 -5.01 70.00
N GLU A 231 -22.20 -4.10 70.89
CA GLU A 231 -21.10 -4.07 71.85
C GLU A 231 -21.34 -5.00 73.08
N SER A 232 -20.93 -6.28 73.03
CA SER A 232 -21.00 -7.13 74.24
C SER A 232 -20.03 -8.33 74.34
N MET A 233 -18.85 -8.29 73.71
CA MET A 233 -17.82 -9.36 73.84
C MET A 233 -16.44 -8.86 74.32
N GLU A 234 -16.39 -7.82 75.16
CA GLU A 234 -15.12 -7.24 75.64
C GLU A 234 -14.68 -7.69 77.05
N LYS A 235 -15.39 -8.63 77.69
CA LYS A 235 -15.12 -9.00 79.11
C LYS A 235 -14.36 -10.31 79.35
N ALA A 236 -13.77 -10.93 78.33
CA ALA A 236 -13.06 -12.22 78.49
C ALA A 236 -11.53 -12.15 78.37
N THR A 237 -10.94 -10.97 78.12
CA THR A 237 -9.48 -10.83 77.91
C THR A 237 -8.78 -9.91 78.91
N GLY A 238 -9.50 -9.44 79.95
CA GLY A 238 -9.00 -8.45 80.91
C GLY A 238 -8.11 -8.96 82.06
N ASP A 239 -7.91 -10.27 82.21
CA ASP A 239 -7.24 -10.84 83.40
C ASP A 239 -5.75 -11.25 83.20
N ILE A 240 -5.11 -10.87 82.09
CA ILE A 240 -3.65 -11.05 81.92
C ILE A 240 -3.03 -9.74 81.41
N MET A 241 -3.08 -8.72 82.26
CA MET A 241 -2.33 -7.47 82.09
C MET A 241 -1.88 -6.97 83.46
N MET A 242 -0.86 -7.59 84.06
CA MET A 242 -0.11 -6.96 85.16
C MET A 242 1.37 -7.35 85.13
N ARG A 243 2.21 -6.31 85.12
CA ARG A 243 3.67 -6.25 85.33
C ARG A 243 4.52 -6.65 84.12
N VAL A 244 4.93 -5.73 83.24
CA VAL A 244 5.80 -4.55 83.40
C VAL A 244 7.25 -4.93 83.76
N ASP A 245 8.07 -4.82 82.70
CA ASP A 245 9.50 -4.48 82.57
C ASP A 245 10.61 -5.50 82.92
N GLU A 246 11.15 -6.10 81.83
CA GLU A 246 12.56 -6.30 81.38
C GLU A 246 13.75 -6.45 82.38
N PRO A 247 14.92 -7.04 81.98
CA PRO A 247 15.36 -7.48 80.64
C PRO A 247 15.98 -8.90 80.57
N VAL A 248 15.71 -9.65 79.51
CA VAL A 248 16.64 -10.69 79.02
C VAL A 248 16.75 -10.57 77.50
N CYS A 249 17.83 -9.92 77.08
CA CYS A 249 18.27 -9.81 75.69
C CYS A 249 18.73 -11.18 75.15
N VAL A 250 17.88 -11.82 74.35
CA VAL A 250 18.32 -12.53 73.16
C VAL A 250 17.30 -12.16 72.10
N TRP A 251 17.67 -11.25 71.19
CA TRP A 251 17.21 -11.11 69.80
C TRP A 251 17.81 -9.81 69.24
N TYR A 252 18.54 -9.95 68.14
CA TYR A 252 18.47 -9.10 66.95
C TYR A 252 18.27 -7.59 67.14
N VAL A 253 19.37 -6.81 67.22
CA VAL A 253 19.35 -5.38 66.90
C VAL A 253 20.70 -5.01 66.30
N PHE A 254 20.68 -4.67 65.00
CA PHE A 254 21.38 -3.50 64.42
C PHE A 254 22.92 -3.55 64.31
N LEU A 255 23.59 -2.82 63.44
CA LEU A 255 23.28 -1.94 62.31
C LEU A 255 24.66 -1.67 61.66
N PHE A 256 24.66 -1.30 60.39
CA PHE A 256 25.52 -0.27 59.81
C PHE A 256 26.99 -0.11 60.27
N GLY A 257 27.84 -0.03 59.25
CA GLY A 257 28.83 1.03 59.16
C GLY A 257 30.26 0.52 59.28
N ILE A 258 31.05 0.65 58.22
CA ILE A 258 31.93 1.80 57.98
C ILE A 258 33.37 1.44 58.39
N VAL A 259 34.20 1.27 57.34
CA VAL A 259 35.55 1.85 57.21
C VAL A 259 36.75 1.09 57.82
N THR A 260 37.65 0.74 56.88
CA THR A 260 39.13 0.63 56.95
C THR A 260 39.80 -0.50 57.73
N LEU A 261 40.57 -1.33 57.01
CA LEU A 261 42.05 -1.30 56.97
C LEU A 261 42.53 -2.27 55.86
N HIS A 262 43.06 -1.79 54.74
CA HIS A 262 44.49 -1.53 54.46
C HIS A 262 45.23 -2.73 53.87
N ALA A 263 45.17 -2.86 52.54
CA ALA A 263 46.23 -3.46 51.74
C ALA A 263 46.45 -2.59 50.50
N THR A 264 47.37 -1.66 50.65
CA THR A 264 48.07 -0.94 49.57
C THR A 264 48.78 -1.93 48.65
N PHE A 265 48.56 -1.88 47.34
CA PHE A 265 49.61 -1.73 46.30
C PHE A 265 49.04 -1.94 44.88
N VAL A 266 49.56 -1.16 43.92
CA VAL A 266 49.45 -1.29 42.44
C VAL A 266 48.17 -0.72 41.79
N GLN A 267 48.16 0.04 40.69
CA GLN A 267 49.05 0.99 40.01
C GLN A 267 48.22 1.49 38.79
N LEU A 268 48.36 2.78 38.44
CA LEU A 268 48.38 3.30 37.06
C LEU A 268 47.06 3.58 36.26
N LEU A 269 46.80 4.89 36.12
CA LEU A 269 46.44 5.70 34.92
C LEU A 269 45.31 5.24 33.97
N LEU A 270 44.21 6.00 33.84
CA LEU A 270 44.04 7.21 32.98
C LEU A 270 44.41 7.01 31.50
N VAL A 271 43.40 6.85 30.62
CA VAL A 271 43.26 7.65 29.37
C VAL A 271 41.77 7.75 28.97
N LEU A 272 41.19 8.92 29.21
CA LEU A 272 39.99 9.45 28.54
C LEU A 272 40.47 10.45 27.47
N ARG A 273 40.23 10.15 26.19
CA ARG A 273 40.22 11.07 25.00
C ARG A 273 40.07 10.17 23.76
N ARG A 274 39.09 10.33 22.86
CA ARG A 274 38.81 11.41 21.87
C ARG A 274 37.58 10.90 21.06
N CYS A 275 36.60 11.65 20.54
CA CYS A 275 36.66 12.77 19.62
C CYS A 275 35.22 13.28 19.32
N VAL A 276 34.95 14.57 19.43
CA VAL A 276 33.94 15.31 18.63
C VAL A 276 34.46 16.74 18.40
N PRO A 277 34.63 17.25 17.16
CA PRO A 277 34.92 18.65 16.87
C PRO A 277 33.60 19.43 16.56
N LEU A 278 33.32 20.58 17.18
CA LEU A 278 33.78 21.97 16.91
C LEU A 278 33.21 22.60 15.63
N PHE A 279 32.26 23.53 15.80
CA PHE A 279 32.23 24.87 15.18
C PHE A 279 31.08 25.74 15.77
N PRO A 280 31.36 26.99 16.20
CA PRO A 280 30.34 28.04 16.28
C PRO A 280 30.77 29.34 15.53
N PRO A 281 29.86 30.33 15.38
CA PRO A 281 29.95 31.39 14.38
C PRO A 281 30.49 32.72 14.92
N LEU A 282 31.09 33.51 14.03
CA LEU A 282 31.05 34.98 13.91
C LEU A 282 31.66 35.37 12.55
#